data_AF-A0AAJ1SMM0-F1
#
_entry.id   AF-A0AAJ1SMM0-F1
#
_cell.length_a   1.000
_cell.length_b   1.000
_cell.length_c   1.000
_cell.angle_alpha   90.00
_cell.angle_beta   90.00
_cell.angle_gamma   90.00
#
_symmetry.space_group_name_H-M   'P 1'
#
loop_
_entity.id
_entity.type
_entity.pdbx_description
1 polymer ?
#
loop_
_entity_poly.entity_id
_entity_poly.type
_entity_poly.pdbx_seq_one_letter_code
_entity_poly.pdbx_strand_id
1 'polypeptide(L)'
;RVMQQVFDYYQLPLFEDEYHYIYSDTFDTIHQQDVMKLVENVIYKVSKAINHSFYQDPQLLTNLYAHLSMRLSRKKKFVNEYNPFKEDIKQKYPELFDAIKQAVRQEISEQNILINDSFVAYIALHFLVSYEREEDLRSVRAVYICSTGLGVTSLIKQKINEELNNITIVAFASVLNAQEMIATKDPDLVISIFPINGIDRPFIKVHPLPTEQDLKKIQQIIKKILASSNQQERHNLNLRETSINKDTLEDFSKELILKAYTIYERLLVILEAELIQEYREAFLLHVFLMVHRITFDQQYMAEGRQVDQIILDKGTLVGKIEAVFAENNLGINQSEISALFSYIKEGASS
;
A
#
# COMPACT_ATOMS: atom_id res chain seq x y z
N ARG A 1 -10.37 41.26 -21.14
CA ARG A 1 -11.11 41.92 -22.24
C ARG A 1 -11.37 40.99 -23.42
N VAL A 2 -10.36 40.28 -23.95
CA VAL A 2 -10.56 39.33 -25.07
C VAL A 2 -11.38 38.10 -24.68
N MET A 3 -11.13 37.49 -23.51
CA MET A 3 -11.83 36.26 -23.11
C MET A 3 -13.31 36.46 -22.76
N GLN A 4 -13.69 37.63 -22.25
CA GLN A 4 -15.09 37.96 -21.99
C GLN A 4 -15.90 37.98 -23.31
N GLN A 5 -15.29 38.45 -24.39
CA GLN A 5 -15.87 38.41 -25.73
C GLN A 5 -15.97 37.00 -26.31
N VAL A 6 -15.06 36.08 -25.94
CA VAL A 6 -15.10 34.67 -26.37
C VAL A 6 -16.23 33.92 -25.68
N PHE A 7 -16.40 34.09 -24.36
CA PHE A 7 -17.46 33.42 -23.61
C PHE A 7 -18.86 33.96 -23.95
N ASP A 8 -18.99 35.28 -24.17
CA ASP A 8 -20.22 35.89 -24.67
C ASP A 8 -20.60 35.36 -26.07
N TYR A 9 -19.59 35.08 -26.92
CA TYR A 9 -19.80 34.53 -28.26
C TYR A 9 -20.28 33.07 -28.24
N TYR A 10 -19.81 32.26 -27.30
CA TYR A 10 -20.20 30.85 -27.15
C TYR A 10 -21.37 30.60 -26.18
N GLN A 11 -21.91 31.65 -25.54
CA GLN A 11 -22.99 31.59 -24.54
C GLN A 11 -22.71 30.63 -23.38
N LEU A 12 -21.45 30.48 -22.97
CA LEU A 12 -21.08 29.60 -21.85
C LEU A 12 -21.02 30.41 -20.55
N PRO A 13 -21.66 29.96 -19.44
CA PRO A 13 -21.53 30.61 -18.14
C PRO A 13 -20.11 30.39 -17.61
N LEU A 14 -19.44 31.48 -17.19
CA LEU A 14 -18.12 31.38 -16.56
C LEU A 14 -18.31 31.05 -15.07
N PHE A 15 -17.94 29.83 -14.67
CA PHE A 15 -17.99 29.42 -13.27
C PHE A 15 -16.78 29.97 -12.49
N GLU A 16 -16.93 30.15 -11.17
CA GLU A 16 -15.89 30.69 -10.28
C GLU A 16 -14.56 29.91 -10.41
N ASP A 17 -14.65 28.58 -10.52
CA ASP A 17 -13.51 27.69 -10.73
C ASP A 17 -12.79 27.94 -12.08
N GLU A 18 -13.53 28.30 -13.13
CA GLU A 18 -12.99 28.60 -14.47
C GLU A 18 -12.35 30.00 -14.50
N TYR A 19 -12.92 30.96 -13.76
CA TYR A 19 -12.32 32.28 -13.57
C TYR A 19 -10.98 32.17 -12.83
N HIS A 20 -10.93 31.41 -11.73
CA HIS A 20 -9.70 31.17 -10.98
C HIS A 20 -8.66 30.41 -11.79
N TYR A 21 -9.08 29.42 -12.59
CA TYR A 21 -8.22 28.70 -13.53
C TYR A 21 -7.50 29.66 -14.49
N ILE A 22 -8.25 30.57 -15.13
CA ILE A 22 -7.71 31.53 -16.11
C ILE A 22 -6.85 32.61 -15.43
N TYR A 23 -7.22 33.08 -14.24
CA TYR A 23 -6.46 34.13 -13.55
C TYR A 23 -5.12 33.62 -13.01
N SER A 24 -5.03 32.32 -12.71
CA SER A 24 -3.83 31.66 -12.18
C SER A 24 -2.62 31.66 -13.12
N ASP A 25 -2.82 32.04 -14.39
CA ASP A 25 -1.84 32.08 -15.48
C ASP A 25 -1.18 33.47 -15.66
N THR A 26 -1.65 34.50 -14.95
CA THR A 26 -1.26 35.91 -15.21
C THR A 26 -0.15 36.48 -14.31
N PHE A 27 0.33 35.74 -13.32
CA PHE A 27 1.45 36.14 -12.47
C PHE A 27 2.55 35.08 -12.43
N ASP A 28 3.44 35.15 -13.40
CA ASP A 28 4.74 34.49 -13.37
C ASP A 28 5.70 35.24 -12.44
N THR A 29 5.84 34.74 -11.21
CA THR A 29 7.08 34.72 -10.42
C THR A 29 6.78 33.96 -9.13
N ILE A 30 7.01 32.64 -9.05
CA ILE A 30 6.83 31.94 -7.77
C ILE A 30 8.00 31.00 -7.46
N HIS A 31 8.57 31.27 -6.29
CA HIS A 31 9.63 30.59 -5.56
C HIS A 31 9.64 29.07 -5.75
N GLN A 32 10.84 28.50 -5.92
CA GLN A 32 11.10 27.09 -5.62
C GLN A 32 10.71 26.84 -4.15
N GLN A 33 9.49 26.35 -3.94
CA GLN A 33 9.08 25.86 -2.64
C GLN A 33 9.99 24.66 -2.33
N ASP A 34 10.67 24.69 -1.18
CA ASP A 34 11.48 23.57 -0.73
C ASP A 34 10.56 22.38 -0.44
N VAL A 35 10.46 21.48 -1.41
CA VAL A 35 9.55 20.32 -1.37
C VAL A 35 9.90 19.40 -0.21
N MET A 36 11.18 19.32 0.16
CA MET A 36 11.61 18.51 1.30
C MET A 36 11.01 19.06 2.60
N LYS A 37 11.15 20.36 2.81
CA LYS A 37 10.56 21.04 3.98
C LYS A 37 9.04 20.93 4.03
N LEU A 38 8.38 21.02 2.87
CA LEU A 38 6.93 20.79 2.75
C LEU A 38 6.55 19.38 3.24
N VAL A 39 7.25 18.35 2.76
CA VAL A 39 6.97 16.95 3.10
C VAL A 39 7.17 16.69 4.59
N GLU A 40 8.29 17.16 5.15
CA GLU A 40 8.58 17.05 6.59
C GLU A 40 7.48 17.68 7.44
N ASN A 41 7.04 18.89 7.07
CA ASN A 41 5.96 19.59 7.77
C ASN A 41 4.62 18.87 7.66
N VAL A 42 4.28 18.33 6.48
CA VAL A 42 3.06 17.54 6.29
C VAL A 42 3.08 16.30 7.18
N ILE A 43 4.16 15.52 7.16
CA ILE A 43 4.30 14.31 7.99
C ILE A 43 4.19 14.66 9.47
N TYR A 44 4.85 15.73 9.90
CA TYR A 44 4.81 16.18 11.29
C TYR A 44 3.40 16.60 11.74
N LYS A 45 2.71 17.41 10.94
CA LYS A 45 1.36 17.89 11.25
C LYS A 45 0.35 16.76 11.28
N VAL A 46 0.42 15.85 10.30
CA VAL A 46 -0.44 14.68 10.21
C VAL A 46 -0.19 13.77 11.42
N SER A 47 1.07 13.46 11.73
CA SER A 47 1.48 12.69 12.93
C SER A 47 0.87 13.23 14.22
N LYS A 48 0.90 14.55 14.40
CA LYS A 48 0.31 15.20 15.58
C LYS A 48 -1.21 15.11 15.61
N ALA A 49 -1.87 15.31 14.46
CA ALA A 49 -3.32 15.31 14.38
C ALA A 49 -3.93 13.93 14.69
N ILE A 50 -3.27 12.86 14.26
CA ILE A 50 -3.74 11.48 14.46
C ILE A 50 -3.01 10.73 15.58
N ASN A 51 -2.12 11.40 16.31
CA ASN A 51 -1.34 10.84 17.41
C ASN A 51 -0.60 9.53 17.05
N HIS A 52 0.02 9.50 15.86
CA HIS A 52 0.80 8.37 15.35
C HIS A 52 2.15 8.86 14.82
N SER A 53 3.22 8.11 15.04
CA SER A 53 4.60 8.57 14.82
C SER A 53 5.10 8.35 13.39
N PHE A 54 4.39 8.88 12.39
CA PHE A 54 4.78 8.75 10.97
C PHE A 54 6.18 9.30 10.64
N TYR A 55 6.69 10.23 11.44
CA TYR A 55 8.06 10.77 11.30
C TYR A 55 9.17 9.73 11.54
N GLN A 56 8.84 8.55 12.07
CA GLN A 56 9.77 7.43 12.25
C GLN A 56 9.85 6.52 11.02
N ASP A 57 8.99 6.72 10.01
CA ASP A 57 9.02 5.98 8.75
C ASP A 57 9.75 6.78 7.65
N PRO A 58 11.04 6.53 7.42
CA PRO A 58 11.78 7.20 6.35
C PRO A 58 11.30 6.80 4.95
N GLN A 59 10.63 5.66 4.78
CA GLN A 59 10.08 5.28 3.48
C GLN A 59 8.88 6.17 3.14
N LEU A 60 8.05 6.54 4.12
CA LEU A 60 7.00 7.53 3.94
C LEU A 60 7.59 8.87 3.50
N LEU A 61 8.64 9.34 4.19
CA LEU A 61 9.33 10.58 3.84
C LEU A 61 9.85 10.57 2.40
N THR A 62 10.60 9.54 2.02
CA THR A 62 11.20 9.46 0.68
C THR A 62 10.14 9.33 -0.41
N ASN A 63 9.13 8.48 -0.22
CA ASN A 63 8.09 8.26 -1.24
C ASN A 63 7.19 9.48 -1.42
N LEU A 64 6.81 10.12 -0.32
CA LEU A 64 5.98 11.33 -0.36
C LEU A 64 6.78 12.49 -0.97
N TYR A 65 8.08 12.61 -0.66
CA TYR A 65 8.96 13.60 -1.28
C TYR A 65 9.11 13.39 -2.78
N ALA A 66 9.42 12.16 -3.22
CA ALA A 66 9.56 11.86 -4.64
C ALA A 66 8.26 12.16 -5.40
N HIS A 67 7.12 11.77 -4.81
CA HIS A 67 5.82 12.07 -5.39
C HIS A 67 5.56 13.57 -5.51
N LEU A 68 5.63 14.29 -4.38
CA LEU A 68 5.33 15.72 -4.35
C LEU A 68 6.32 16.51 -5.21
N SER A 69 7.60 16.11 -5.28
CA SER A 69 8.61 16.74 -6.12
C SER A 69 8.25 16.66 -7.60
N MET A 70 7.87 15.48 -8.09
CA MET A 70 7.42 15.31 -9.48
C MET A 70 6.12 16.07 -9.78
N ARG A 71 5.22 16.17 -8.80
CA ARG A 71 3.94 16.88 -8.94
C ARG A 71 4.12 18.40 -8.95
N LEU A 72 4.91 18.92 -8.03
CA LEU A 72 5.17 20.35 -7.84
C LEU A 72 6.12 20.92 -8.90
N SER A 73 6.95 20.10 -9.55
CA SER A 73 7.93 20.55 -10.56
C SER A 73 7.33 20.83 -11.95
N ARG A 74 6.06 20.50 -12.21
CA ARG A 74 5.45 20.67 -13.53
C ARG A 74 4.98 22.12 -13.72
N LYS A 75 5.53 22.82 -14.73
CA LYS A 75 5.14 24.19 -15.14
C LYS A 75 3.67 24.32 -15.61
N LYS A 76 3.02 23.21 -15.96
CA LYS A 76 1.60 23.17 -16.32
C LYS A 76 0.80 22.83 -15.06
N LYS A 77 0.02 23.78 -14.55
CA LYS A 77 -1.00 23.53 -13.52
C LYS A 77 -2.02 22.54 -14.10
N PHE A 78 -1.98 21.27 -13.67
CA PHE A 78 -2.98 20.24 -14.03
C PHE A 78 -3.97 20.13 -12.86
N VAL A 79 -5.26 20.41 -13.05
CA VAL A 79 -6.37 19.58 -13.60
C VAL A 79 -6.59 18.29 -12.81
N ASN A 80 -7.49 18.40 -11.84
CA ASN A 80 -8.47 17.42 -11.36
C ASN A 80 -8.21 15.93 -11.63
N GLU A 81 -7.07 15.39 -11.20
CA GLU A 81 -6.83 13.94 -11.31
C GLU A 81 -7.84 13.17 -10.47
N TYR A 82 -8.46 12.17 -11.07
CA TYR A 82 -9.41 11.30 -10.39
C TYR A 82 -8.65 10.23 -9.58
N ASN A 83 -8.90 10.15 -8.27
CA ASN A 83 -8.44 9.03 -7.46
C ASN A 83 -9.63 8.08 -7.20
N PRO A 84 -9.62 6.85 -7.72
CA PRO A 84 -10.74 5.91 -7.56
C PRO A 84 -10.98 5.49 -6.10
N PHE A 85 -9.95 5.55 -5.26
CA PHE A 85 -10.02 5.20 -3.84
C PHE A 85 -10.46 6.36 -2.95
N LYS A 86 -10.70 7.55 -3.51
CA LYS A 86 -11.03 8.76 -2.76
C LYS A 86 -12.21 8.58 -1.81
N GLU A 87 -13.32 8.03 -2.30
CA GLU A 87 -14.52 7.82 -1.47
C GLU A 87 -14.28 6.73 -0.41
N ASP A 88 -13.63 5.63 -0.78
CA ASP A 88 -13.28 4.55 0.15
C ASP A 88 -12.36 5.01 1.29
N ILE A 89 -11.34 5.82 0.97
CA ILE A 89 -10.41 6.36 1.96
C ILE A 89 -11.15 7.34 2.88
N LYS A 90 -11.99 8.22 2.34
CA LYS A 90 -12.81 9.14 3.16
C LYS A 90 -13.75 8.40 4.10
N GLN A 91 -14.32 7.29 3.64
CA GLN A 91 -15.24 6.48 4.45
C GLN A 91 -14.51 5.66 5.51
N LYS A 92 -13.39 5.00 5.16
CA LYS A 92 -12.66 4.10 6.06
C LYS A 92 -11.71 4.83 7.01
N TYR A 93 -11.11 5.93 6.57
CA TYR A 93 -10.09 6.67 7.30
C TYR A 93 -10.36 8.20 7.31
N PRO A 94 -11.53 8.64 7.79
CA PRO A 94 -11.92 10.05 7.75
C PRO A 94 -10.95 10.97 8.51
N GLU A 95 -10.49 10.53 9.69
CA GLU A 95 -9.57 11.32 10.53
C GLU A 95 -8.22 11.55 9.85
N LEU A 96 -7.66 10.50 9.22
CA LEU A 96 -6.42 10.59 8.47
C LEU A 96 -6.58 11.51 7.26
N PHE A 97 -7.67 11.35 6.51
CA PHE A 97 -7.96 12.15 5.33
C PHE A 97 -8.07 13.64 5.68
N ASP A 98 -8.81 13.99 6.73
CA ASP A 98 -8.97 15.37 7.17
C ASP A 98 -7.66 15.97 7.71
N ALA A 99 -6.89 15.20 8.47
CA ALA A 99 -5.56 15.61 8.93
C ALA A 99 -4.64 15.97 7.77
N ILE A 100 -4.59 15.12 6.73
CA ILE A 100 -3.79 15.36 5.52
C ILE A 100 -4.29 16.59 4.79
N LYS A 101 -5.61 16.71 4.58
CA LYS A 101 -6.22 17.86 3.89
C LYS A 101 -5.86 19.18 4.57
N GLN A 102 -5.92 19.23 5.90
CA GLN A 102 -5.55 20.41 6.67
C GLN A 102 -4.05 20.70 6.60
N ALA A 103 -3.19 19.70 6.77
CA ALA A 103 -1.73 19.87 6.73
C ALA A 103 -1.28 20.40 5.37
N VAL A 104 -1.80 19.83 4.29
CA VAL A 104 -1.46 20.21 2.92
C VAL A 104 -1.93 21.63 2.59
N ARG A 105 -3.14 22.02 3.00
CA ARG A 105 -3.65 23.40 2.82
C ARG A 105 -2.84 24.45 3.57
N GLN A 106 -2.25 24.10 4.70
CA GLN A 106 -1.41 25.03 5.46
C GLN A 106 -0.02 25.20 4.85
N GLU A 107 0.50 24.17 4.19
CA GLU A 107 1.86 24.19 3.65
C GLU A 107 1.93 24.57 2.17
N ILE A 108 0.89 24.26 1.38
CA ILE A 108 0.82 24.60 -0.04
C ILE A 108 -0.06 25.84 -0.20
N SER A 109 0.51 26.94 -0.71
CA SER A 109 -0.29 28.12 -1.06
C SER A 109 -1.29 27.80 -2.17
N GLU A 110 -2.55 28.23 -2.00
CA GLU A 110 -3.63 28.05 -2.98
C GLU A 110 -3.30 28.65 -4.36
N GLN A 111 -2.32 29.56 -4.44
CA GLN A 111 -1.87 30.17 -5.69
C GLN A 111 -1.04 29.20 -6.58
N ASN A 112 -0.56 28.09 -6.00
CA ASN A 112 0.35 27.15 -6.67
C ASN A 112 -0.36 25.89 -7.20
N ILE A 113 -1.32 25.32 -6.46
CA ILE A 113 -1.98 24.04 -6.79
C ILE A 113 -3.43 24.02 -6.27
N LEU A 114 -4.33 23.40 -7.05
CA LEU A 114 -5.68 23.04 -6.60
C LEU A 114 -5.62 21.82 -5.66
N ILE A 115 -5.89 22.03 -4.38
CA ILE A 115 -5.95 20.96 -3.36
C ILE A 115 -7.37 20.36 -3.35
N ASN A 116 -7.62 19.42 -4.25
CA ASN A 116 -8.88 18.66 -4.31
C ASN A 116 -8.82 17.37 -3.47
N ASP A 117 -9.97 16.74 -3.26
CA ASP A 117 -10.07 15.50 -2.48
C ASP A 117 -9.25 14.35 -3.09
N SER A 118 -9.09 14.29 -4.43
CA SER A 118 -8.28 13.27 -5.07
C SER A 118 -6.79 13.41 -4.78
N PHE A 119 -6.28 14.64 -4.71
CA PHE A 119 -4.90 14.94 -4.33
C PHE A 119 -4.63 14.55 -2.87
N VAL A 120 -5.59 14.86 -1.98
CA VAL A 120 -5.55 14.41 -0.58
C VAL A 120 -5.57 12.88 -0.51
N ALA A 121 -6.46 12.22 -1.25
CA ALA A 121 -6.55 10.76 -1.30
C ALA A 121 -5.24 10.11 -1.77
N TYR A 122 -4.55 10.76 -2.71
CA TYR A 122 -3.25 10.27 -3.17
C TYR A 122 -2.20 10.31 -2.05
N ILE A 123 -2.11 11.43 -1.33
CA ILE A 123 -1.20 11.56 -0.18
C ILE A 123 -1.58 10.55 0.91
N ALA A 124 -2.89 10.35 1.14
CA ALA A 124 -3.40 9.40 2.11
C ALA A 124 -2.93 7.96 1.86
N LEU A 125 -2.78 7.53 0.61
CA LEU A 125 -2.24 6.21 0.29
C LEU A 125 -0.83 6.01 0.85
N HIS A 126 0.05 7.03 0.81
CA HIS A 126 1.40 6.93 1.38
C HIS A 126 1.36 6.73 2.90
N PHE A 127 0.48 7.46 3.59
CA PHE A 127 0.28 7.31 5.02
C PHE A 127 -0.33 5.94 5.38
N LEU A 128 -1.29 5.44 4.59
CA LEU A 128 -1.90 4.13 4.84
C LEU A 128 -0.88 3.00 4.72
N VAL A 129 -0.01 3.03 3.71
CA VAL A 129 1.07 2.04 3.58
C VAL A 129 2.04 2.12 4.77
N SER A 130 2.35 3.32 5.25
CA SER A 130 3.17 3.51 6.46
C SER A 130 2.49 2.92 7.70
N TYR A 131 1.18 3.17 7.82
CA TYR A 131 0.36 2.72 8.94
C TYR A 131 0.25 1.18 9.00
N GLU A 132 0.02 0.53 7.86
CA GLU A 132 -0.02 -0.94 7.75
C GLU A 132 1.33 -1.58 8.10
N ARG A 133 2.45 -0.99 7.64
CA ARG A 133 3.80 -1.48 7.96
C ARG A 133 4.12 -1.43 9.45
N GLU A 134 3.71 -0.37 10.17
CA GLU A 134 3.94 -0.29 11.62
C GLU A 134 3.11 -1.32 12.39
N GLU A 135 1.87 -1.59 11.97
CA GLU A 135 1.07 -2.67 12.54
C GLU A 135 1.77 -4.03 12.33
N ASP A 136 2.25 -4.32 11.12
CA ASP A 136 2.95 -5.58 10.84
C ASP A 136 4.30 -5.72 11.58
N LEU A 137 5.03 -4.62 11.79
CA LEU A 137 6.33 -4.61 12.47
C LEU A 137 6.22 -4.78 13.99
N ARG A 138 5.08 -4.45 14.60
CA ARG A 138 4.84 -4.67 16.04
C ARG A 138 4.26 -6.06 16.29
N SER A 139 5.08 -7.08 16.05
CA SER A 139 4.70 -8.49 16.26
C SER A 139 5.10 -8.98 17.65
N VAL A 140 4.11 -9.40 18.45
CA VAL A 140 4.33 -10.04 19.75
C VAL A 140 5.03 -11.38 19.54
N ARG A 141 6.20 -11.56 20.14
CA ARG A 141 6.97 -12.80 20.02
C ARG A 141 6.42 -13.83 21.00
N ALA A 142 5.93 -14.95 20.49
CA ALA A 142 5.31 -15.97 21.31
C ALA A 142 6.03 -17.33 21.23
N VAL A 143 6.16 -17.99 22.38
CA VAL A 143 6.55 -19.41 22.46
C VAL A 143 5.29 -20.25 22.70
N TYR A 144 5.10 -21.28 21.87
CA TYR A 144 3.94 -22.18 21.96
C TYR A 144 4.34 -23.52 22.58
N ILE A 145 3.67 -23.91 23.66
CA ILE A 145 4.00 -25.10 24.47
C ILE A 145 2.92 -26.16 24.28
N CYS A 146 3.30 -27.29 23.67
CA CYS A 146 2.38 -28.39 23.34
C CYS A 146 3.00 -29.77 23.61
N SER A 147 2.15 -30.80 23.72
CA SER A 147 2.58 -32.20 23.94
C SER A 147 2.92 -32.95 22.66
N THR A 148 2.55 -32.43 21.50
CA THR A 148 2.56 -33.18 20.26
C THR A 148 3.88 -33.00 19.53
N GLY A 149 4.39 -34.11 18.94
CA GLY A 149 5.56 -34.08 18.06
C GLY A 149 5.37 -33.16 16.86
N LEU A 150 6.45 -32.94 16.11
CA LEU A 150 6.58 -31.93 15.04
C LEU A 150 5.40 -31.84 14.05
N GLY A 151 4.61 -32.90 13.85
CA GLY A 151 3.55 -33.00 12.84
C GLY A 151 2.32 -32.09 12.98
N VAL A 152 1.97 -31.57 14.17
CA VAL A 152 0.77 -30.70 14.35
C VAL A 152 1.15 -29.22 14.50
N THR A 153 2.44 -28.91 14.65
CA THR A 153 2.93 -27.54 14.85
C THR A 153 2.70 -26.64 13.63
N SER A 154 2.78 -27.20 12.42
CA SER A 154 2.47 -26.50 11.17
C SER A 154 1.02 -26.05 11.10
N LEU A 155 0.08 -26.93 11.48
CA LEU A 155 -1.36 -26.61 11.51
C LEU A 155 -1.69 -25.51 12.53
N ILE A 156 -1.08 -25.57 13.72
CA ILE A 156 -1.25 -24.53 14.75
C ILE A 156 -0.67 -23.21 14.27
N LYS A 157 0.54 -23.24 13.69
CA LYS A 157 1.19 -22.03 13.16
C LYS A 157 0.36 -21.40 12.03
N GLN A 158 -0.13 -22.22 11.10
CA GLN A 158 -1.00 -21.78 10.01
C GLN A 158 -2.26 -21.13 10.57
N LYS A 159 -2.97 -21.80 11.47
CA LYS A 159 -4.21 -21.27 12.07
C LYS A 159 -3.99 -19.97 12.84
N ILE A 160 -2.87 -19.84 13.56
CA ILE A 160 -2.50 -18.59 14.24
C ILE A 160 -2.22 -17.49 13.23
N ASN A 161 -1.46 -17.77 12.17
CA ASN A 161 -1.12 -16.79 11.14
C ASN A 161 -2.33 -16.35 10.29
N GLU A 162 -3.32 -17.21 10.10
CA GLU A 162 -4.55 -16.91 9.35
C GLU A 162 -5.53 -16.05 10.17
N GLU A 163 -5.60 -16.27 11.48
CA GLU A 163 -6.65 -15.69 12.34
C GLU A 163 -6.15 -14.55 13.23
N LEU A 164 -4.84 -14.42 13.43
CA LEU A 164 -4.22 -13.46 14.33
C LEU A 164 -3.13 -12.67 13.61
N ASN A 165 -3.27 -11.34 13.65
CA ASN A 165 -2.23 -10.41 13.21
C ASN A 165 -1.32 -10.05 14.39
N ASN A 166 -0.16 -9.44 14.11
CA ASN A 166 0.73 -8.88 15.13
C ASN A 166 1.26 -9.91 16.15
N ILE A 167 1.40 -11.19 15.75
CA ILE A 167 2.03 -12.25 16.56
C ILE A 167 2.96 -13.11 15.69
N THR A 168 4.12 -13.46 16.24
CA THR A 168 5.06 -14.39 15.61
C THR A 168 5.39 -15.52 16.58
N ILE A 169 5.12 -16.76 16.17
CA ILE A 169 5.55 -17.94 16.93
C ILE A 169 7.04 -18.17 16.69
N VAL A 170 7.87 -17.81 17.67
CA VAL A 170 9.35 -17.89 17.59
C VAL A 170 9.91 -19.27 17.91
N ALA A 171 9.15 -20.09 18.64
CA ALA A 171 9.49 -21.48 18.90
C ALA A 171 8.28 -22.29 19.36
N PHE A 172 8.32 -23.59 19.07
CA PHE A 172 7.50 -24.60 19.71
C PHE A 172 8.34 -25.35 20.75
N ALA A 173 7.77 -25.62 21.91
CA ALA A 173 8.44 -26.35 22.99
C ALA A 173 7.49 -27.38 23.63
N SER A 174 8.08 -28.38 24.27
CA SER A 174 7.37 -29.28 25.18
C SER A 174 7.34 -28.68 26.59
N VAL A 175 6.53 -29.25 27.47
CA VAL A 175 6.54 -28.84 28.89
C VAL A 175 7.90 -29.07 29.55
N LEU A 176 8.64 -30.10 29.11
CA LEU A 176 9.92 -30.48 29.70
C LEU A 176 11.04 -29.46 29.44
N ASN A 177 11.00 -28.77 28.29
CA ASN A 177 11.98 -27.75 27.90
C ASN A 177 11.39 -26.34 27.85
N ALA A 178 10.20 -26.13 28.42
CA ALA A 178 9.51 -24.85 28.43
C ALA A 178 10.36 -23.73 29.05
N GLN A 179 10.92 -23.96 30.24
CA GLN A 179 11.70 -22.95 30.96
C GLN A 179 12.97 -22.55 30.20
N GLU A 180 13.70 -23.53 29.66
CA GLU A 180 14.89 -23.30 28.84
C GLU A 180 14.56 -22.51 27.58
N MET A 181 13.47 -22.87 26.88
CA MET A 181 13.06 -22.18 25.66
C MET A 181 12.61 -20.75 25.94
N ILE A 182 11.86 -20.52 27.02
CA ILE A 182 11.43 -19.18 27.43
C ILE A 182 12.65 -18.32 27.78
N ALA A 183 13.62 -18.85 28.53
CA ALA A 183 14.84 -18.13 28.87
C ALA A 183 15.70 -17.81 27.63
N THR A 184 15.78 -18.74 26.67
CA THR A 184 16.62 -18.60 25.47
C THR A 184 15.98 -17.67 24.44
N LYS A 185 14.66 -17.76 24.23
CA LYS A 185 13.95 -17.00 23.20
C LYS A 185 13.45 -15.66 23.68
N ASP A 186 13.36 -15.45 24.99
CA ASP A 186 12.88 -14.22 25.61
C ASP A 186 11.56 -13.71 24.99
N PRO A 187 10.48 -14.50 25.03
CA PRO A 187 9.22 -14.13 24.40
C PRO A 187 8.44 -13.08 25.21
N ASP A 188 7.58 -12.36 24.50
CA ASP A 188 6.60 -11.44 25.07
C ASP A 188 5.36 -12.17 25.59
N LEU A 189 5.05 -13.34 25.02
CA LEU A 189 3.88 -14.16 25.35
C LEU A 189 4.21 -15.65 25.36
N VAL A 190 3.69 -16.37 26.35
CA VAL A 190 3.72 -17.84 26.39
C VAL A 190 2.31 -18.38 26.18
N ILE A 191 2.14 -19.19 25.13
CA ILE A 191 0.89 -19.89 24.83
C ILE A 191 1.10 -21.36 25.17
N SER A 192 0.22 -21.96 25.96
CA SER A 192 0.40 -23.36 26.37
C SER A 192 -0.90 -24.12 26.43
N ILE A 193 -0.85 -25.41 26.11
CA ILE A 193 -1.99 -26.32 26.30
C ILE A 193 -2.02 -26.89 27.74
N PHE A 194 -0.93 -26.70 28.49
CA PHE A 194 -0.74 -27.14 29.86
C PHE A 194 -0.65 -25.94 30.82
N PRO A 195 -1.08 -26.09 32.08
CA PRO A 195 -0.73 -25.11 33.11
C PRO A 195 0.79 -25.09 33.28
N ILE A 196 1.38 -23.90 33.37
CA ILE A 196 2.79 -23.73 33.67
C ILE A 196 2.92 -22.76 34.84
N ASN A 197 3.72 -23.15 35.84
CA ASN A 197 3.96 -22.37 37.05
C ASN A 197 5.36 -21.78 37.00
N GLY A 198 5.56 -20.63 37.67
CA GLY A 198 6.88 -20.01 37.82
C GLY A 198 7.44 -19.41 36.54
N ILE A 199 6.59 -18.76 35.72
CA ILE A 199 7.03 -17.96 34.58
C ILE A 199 6.77 -16.48 34.88
N ASP A 200 7.77 -15.63 34.69
CA ASP A 200 7.67 -14.16 34.83
C ASP A 200 7.21 -13.48 33.53
N ARG A 201 6.43 -14.17 32.69
CA ARG A 201 5.96 -13.68 31.39
C ARG A 201 4.46 -13.82 31.25
N PRO A 202 3.80 -12.95 30.45
CA PRO A 202 2.40 -13.12 30.08
C PRO A 202 2.14 -14.54 29.58
N PHE A 203 1.14 -15.19 30.15
CA PHE A 203 0.83 -16.60 29.91
C PHE A 203 -0.64 -16.77 29.59
N ILE A 204 -0.94 -17.63 28.62
CA ILE A 204 -2.30 -18.07 28.31
C ILE A 204 -2.38 -19.58 28.12
N LYS A 205 -3.35 -20.19 28.81
CA LYS A 205 -3.73 -21.58 28.59
C LYS A 205 -4.78 -21.68 27.49
N VAL A 206 -4.54 -22.53 26.49
CA VAL A 206 -5.43 -22.76 25.34
C VAL A 206 -5.71 -24.24 25.13
N HIS A 207 -6.62 -24.58 24.22
CA HIS A 207 -6.84 -25.97 23.81
C HIS A 207 -5.74 -26.47 22.86
N PRO A 208 -5.52 -27.80 22.77
CA PRO A 208 -4.53 -28.40 21.86
C PRO A 208 -4.61 -27.91 20.41
N LEU A 209 -5.84 -27.71 19.93
CA LEU A 209 -6.12 -26.94 18.74
C LEU A 209 -6.86 -25.66 19.19
N PRO A 210 -6.31 -24.47 18.92
CA PRO A 210 -6.93 -23.22 19.35
C PRO A 210 -8.37 -23.12 18.83
N THR A 211 -9.31 -22.89 19.75
CA THR A 211 -10.70 -22.56 19.43
C THR A 211 -10.82 -21.06 19.12
N GLU A 212 -11.92 -20.62 18.52
CA GLU A 212 -12.17 -19.18 18.32
C GLU A 212 -12.11 -18.38 19.63
N GLN A 213 -12.54 -18.99 20.74
CA GLN A 213 -12.45 -18.36 22.06
C GLN A 213 -11.00 -18.21 22.52
N ASP A 214 -10.13 -19.18 22.22
CA ASP A 214 -8.70 -19.10 22.51
C ASP A 214 -8.05 -18.00 21.67
N LEU A 215 -8.34 -17.96 20.37
CA LEU A 215 -7.85 -16.94 19.44
C LEU A 215 -8.25 -15.52 19.88
N LYS A 216 -9.52 -15.31 20.26
CA LYS A 216 -10.00 -14.03 20.81
C LYS A 216 -9.25 -13.61 22.08
N LYS A 217 -8.96 -14.55 22.98
CA LYS A 217 -8.17 -14.27 24.19
C LYS A 217 -6.72 -13.94 23.87
N ILE A 218 -6.09 -14.67 22.94
CA ILE A 218 -4.73 -14.38 22.46
C ILE A 218 -4.69 -12.94 21.89
N GLN A 219 -5.64 -12.59 21.03
CA GLN A 219 -5.73 -11.24 20.43
C GLN A 219 -5.87 -10.12 21.47
N GLN A 220 -6.66 -10.36 22.53
CA GLN A 220 -6.79 -9.39 23.63
C GLN A 220 -5.49 -9.18 24.40
N ILE A 221 -4.69 -10.25 24.59
CA ILE A 221 -3.40 -10.15 25.27
C ILE A 221 -2.38 -9.44 24.37
N ILE A 222 -2.35 -9.78 23.07
CA ILE A 222 -1.50 -9.09 22.08
C ILE A 222 -1.74 -7.57 22.16
N LYS A 223 -3.00 -7.13 22.08
CA LYS A 223 -3.36 -5.71 22.19
C LYS A 223 -2.87 -5.06 23.48
N LYS A 224 -2.92 -5.77 24.62
CA LYS A 224 -2.42 -5.25 25.91
C LYS A 224 -0.90 -5.12 25.95
N ILE A 225 -0.17 -6.11 25.41
CA ILE A 225 1.29 -6.09 25.34
C ILE A 225 1.76 -4.92 24.46
N LEU A 226 1.15 -4.76 23.29
CA LEU A 226 1.47 -3.67 22.36
C LEU A 226 1.14 -2.29 22.94
N ALA A 227 0.00 -2.15 23.63
CA ALA A 227 -0.37 -0.89 24.30
C ALA A 227 0.57 -0.52 25.46
N SER A 228 1.14 -1.50 26.15
CA SER A 228 2.07 -1.28 27.28
C SER A 228 3.47 -0.89 26.80
N SER A 229 3.91 -1.42 25.65
CA SER A 229 5.21 -1.12 25.04
C SER A 229 5.32 0.34 24.59
N ASN A 230 4.19 0.95 24.16
CA ASN A 230 4.10 2.37 23.77
C ASN A 230 4.46 3.36 24.90
N GLN A 231 4.45 2.96 26.18
CA GLN A 231 4.82 3.84 27.29
C GLN A 231 6.31 3.77 27.67
N GLN A 232 7.01 2.66 27.40
CA GLN A 232 8.39 2.44 27.83
C GLN A 232 9.43 2.85 26.77
N GLU A 233 9.10 2.84 25.48
CA GLU A 233 10.05 3.18 24.40
C GLU A 233 10.35 4.69 24.26
N ARG A 234 9.74 5.55 25.07
CA ARG A 234 10.05 7.00 25.08
C ARG A 234 11.43 7.35 25.66
N HIS A 235 12.21 6.39 26.17
CA HIS A 235 13.47 6.74 26.84
C HIS A 235 14.71 5.88 26.58
N ASN A 236 14.72 4.90 25.68
CA ASN A 236 15.99 4.27 25.27
C ASN A 236 15.82 3.50 23.97
N LEU A 237 16.39 4.03 22.89
CA LEU A 237 16.74 3.23 21.72
C LEU A 237 18.22 3.46 21.43
N ASN A 238 19.05 2.63 22.08
CA ASN A 238 20.35 2.29 21.54
C ASN A 238 20.09 1.51 20.25
N LEU A 239 20.57 2.08 19.14
CA LEU A 239 20.67 1.42 17.84
C LEU A 239 21.51 0.16 18.02
N ARG A 240 20.86 -1.01 17.95
CA ARG A 240 21.51 -2.23 17.47
C ARG A 240 20.89 -2.57 16.14
N GLU A 241 21.69 -2.33 15.11
CA GLU A 241 21.50 -2.85 13.77
C GLU A 241 21.30 -4.37 13.83
N THR A 242 20.15 -4.81 13.37
CA THR A 242 20.07 -6.03 12.58
C THR A 242 19.49 -5.63 11.23
N SER A 243 20.39 -5.63 10.26
CA SER A 243 20.21 -5.31 8.85
C SER A 243 19.09 -6.14 8.22
N ILE A 244 17.97 -5.49 7.95
CA ILE A 244 17.18 -5.72 6.74
C ILE A 244 17.48 -4.52 5.86
N ASN A 245 18.09 -4.76 4.69
CA ASN A 245 18.62 -3.71 3.80
C ASN A 245 17.56 -2.68 3.43
N LYS A 246 17.67 -1.49 4.02
CA LYS A 246 16.80 -0.34 3.77
C LYS A 246 16.93 0.20 2.34
N ASP A 247 18.08 -0.02 1.70
CA ASP A 247 18.33 0.30 0.30
C ASP A 247 17.48 -0.57 -0.65
N THR A 248 17.08 -1.78 -0.24
CA THR A 248 16.36 -2.71 -1.13
C THR A 248 14.89 -2.40 -1.31
N LEU A 249 14.20 -1.75 -0.34
CA LEU A 249 12.76 -1.52 -0.43
C LEU A 249 12.42 -0.31 -1.33
N GLU A 250 13.26 0.73 -1.24
CA GLU A 250 13.15 1.91 -2.11
C GLU A 250 13.56 1.58 -3.54
N ASP A 251 14.66 0.84 -3.72
CA ASP A 251 15.07 0.32 -5.03
C ASP A 251 14.01 -0.63 -5.59
N PHE A 252 13.40 -1.48 -4.76
CA PHE A 252 12.30 -2.36 -5.17
C PHE A 252 11.05 -1.57 -5.58
N SER A 253 10.68 -0.52 -4.85
CA SER A 253 9.53 0.32 -5.21
C SER A 253 9.78 1.08 -6.52
N LYS A 254 10.99 1.63 -6.71
CA LYS A 254 11.42 2.27 -7.96
C LYS A 254 11.45 1.27 -9.11
N GLU A 255 12.03 0.09 -8.89
CA GLU A 255 12.09 -0.99 -9.87
C GLU A 255 10.67 -1.41 -10.28
N LEU A 256 9.75 -1.58 -9.33
CA LEU A 256 8.38 -1.97 -9.60
C LEU A 256 7.64 -0.93 -10.45
N ILE A 257 7.80 0.36 -10.14
CA ILE A 257 7.20 1.47 -10.91
C ILE A 257 7.79 1.54 -12.32
N LEU A 258 9.12 1.47 -12.44
CA LEU A 258 9.81 1.51 -13.73
C LEU A 258 9.44 0.31 -14.60
N LYS A 259 9.34 -0.87 -13.99
CA LYS A 259 8.94 -2.12 -14.64
C LYS A 259 7.49 -2.03 -15.11
N ALA A 260 6.57 -1.53 -14.27
CA ALA A 260 5.17 -1.31 -14.64
C ALA A 260 5.03 -0.32 -15.80
N TYR A 261 5.79 0.78 -15.78
CA TYR A 261 5.77 1.77 -16.85
C TYR A 261 6.38 1.22 -18.16
N THR A 262 7.49 0.48 -18.08
CA THR A 262 8.13 -0.15 -19.25
C THR A 262 7.21 -1.17 -19.92
N ILE A 263 6.54 -2.00 -19.12
CA ILE A 263 5.55 -2.96 -19.59
C ILE A 263 4.37 -2.22 -20.22
N TYR A 264 3.86 -1.17 -19.59
CA TYR A 264 2.78 -0.35 -20.14
C TYR A 264 3.12 0.21 -21.53
N GLU A 265 4.28 0.85 -21.71
CA GLU A 265 4.70 1.41 -23.00
C GLU A 265 4.84 0.32 -24.07
N ARG A 266 5.39 -0.85 -23.72
CA ARG A 266 5.48 -1.98 -24.67
C ARG A 266 4.11 -2.54 -25.04
N LEU A 267 3.21 -2.66 -24.07
CA LEU A 267 1.83 -3.08 -24.32
C LEU A 267 1.09 -2.06 -25.18
N LEU A 268 1.33 -0.76 -25.00
CA LEU A 268 0.78 0.28 -25.87
C LEU A 268 1.24 0.08 -27.31
N VAL A 269 2.50 -0.24 -27.57
CA VAL A 269 3.01 -0.51 -28.93
C VAL A 269 2.38 -1.77 -29.53
N ILE A 270 2.21 -2.83 -28.72
CA ILE A 270 1.63 -4.10 -29.18
C ILE A 270 0.13 -3.96 -29.48
N LEU A 271 -0.58 -3.19 -28.65
CA LEU A 271 -2.03 -3.07 -28.66
C LEU A 271 -2.51 -1.77 -29.32
N GLU A 272 -1.62 -0.92 -29.83
CA GLU A 272 -1.90 0.46 -30.25
C GLU A 272 -3.11 0.57 -31.19
N ALA A 273 -3.16 -0.33 -32.17
CA ALA A 273 -4.20 -0.34 -33.19
C ALA A 273 -5.58 -0.80 -32.65
N GLU A 274 -5.60 -1.59 -31.58
CA GLU A 274 -6.81 -2.17 -31.00
C GLU A 274 -7.25 -1.45 -29.71
N LEU A 275 -6.37 -0.71 -29.03
CA LEU A 275 -6.69 -0.05 -27.77
C LEU A 275 -7.78 1.01 -27.96
N ILE A 276 -8.81 0.93 -27.11
CA ILE A 276 -9.85 1.95 -27.03
C ILE A 276 -9.22 3.19 -26.38
N GLN A 277 -9.14 4.31 -27.12
CA GLN A 277 -8.42 5.51 -26.64
C GLN A 277 -8.97 6.03 -25.31
N GLU A 278 -10.29 5.93 -25.13
CA GLU A 278 -11.01 6.33 -23.92
C GLU A 278 -10.61 5.49 -22.70
N TYR A 279 -10.05 4.30 -22.90
CA TYR A 279 -9.65 3.39 -21.83
C TYR A 279 -8.15 3.44 -21.52
N ARG A 280 -7.38 4.31 -22.17
CA ARG A 280 -5.92 4.38 -22.02
C ARG A 280 -5.45 4.62 -20.58
N GLU A 281 -6.16 5.45 -19.82
CA GLU A 281 -5.85 5.73 -18.40
C GLU A 281 -6.23 4.55 -17.49
N ALA A 282 -7.39 3.94 -17.73
CA ALA A 282 -7.82 2.74 -17.02
C ALA A 282 -6.89 1.55 -17.30
N PHE A 283 -6.38 1.45 -18.54
CA PHE A 283 -5.40 0.46 -18.96
C PHE A 283 -4.05 0.66 -18.26
N LEU A 284 -3.57 1.91 -18.13
CA LEU A 284 -2.37 2.24 -17.35
C LEU A 284 -2.48 1.77 -15.90
N LEU A 285 -3.60 2.12 -15.24
CA LEU A 285 -3.84 1.73 -13.85
C LEU A 285 -3.94 0.20 -13.71
N HIS A 286 -4.61 -0.47 -14.64
CA HIS A 286 -4.69 -1.93 -14.67
C HIS A 286 -3.30 -2.56 -14.76
N VAL A 287 -2.45 -2.11 -15.68
CA VAL A 287 -1.09 -2.66 -15.87
C VAL A 287 -0.24 -2.47 -14.61
N PHE A 288 -0.34 -1.33 -13.94
CA PHE A 288 0.38 -1.08 -12.69
C PHE A 288 -0.08 -2.01 -11.56
N LEU A 289 -1.39 -2.18 -11.38
CA LEU A 289 -1.94 -3.08 -10.38
C LEU A 289 -1.67 -4.56 -10.71
N MET A 290 -1.64 -4.92 -11.99
CA MET A 290 -1.31 -6.26 -12.47
C MET A 290 0.16 -6.60 -12.20
N VAL A 291 1.10 -5.71 -12.53
CA VAL A 291 2.53 -5.91 -12.23
C VAL A 291 2.76 -6.05 -10.73
N HIS A 292 2.05 -5.26 -9.91
CA HIS A 292 2.03 -5.45 -8.47
C HIS A 292 1.54 -6.84 -8.08
N ARG A 293 0.34 -7.27 -8.53
CA ARG A 293 -0.20 -8.60 -8.23
C ARG A 293 0.73 -9.74 -8.62
N ILE A 294 1.32 -9.70 -9.81
CA ILE A 294 2.25 -10.73 -10.29
C ILE A 294 3.50 -10.78 -9.40
N THR A 295 4.04 -9.62 -9.02
CA THR A 295 5.26 -9.55 -8.19
C THR A 295 5.04 -10.13 -6.79
N PHE A 296 3.80 -10.09 -6.27
CA PHE A 296 3.43 -10.62 -4.96
C PHE A 296 2.68 -11.97 -5.02
N ASP A 297 2.71 -12.67 -6.15
CA ASP A 297 2.05 -13.97 -6.36
C ASP A 297 0.52 -13.97 -6.11
N GLN A 298 -0.15 -12.85 -6.40
CA GLN A 298 -1.59 -12.64 -6.24
C GLN A 298 -2.32 -12.48 -7.59
N GLN A 299 -1.90 -13.24 -8.61
CA GLN A 299 -2.51 -13.16 -9.93
C GLN A 299 -3.97 -13.63 -9.93
N TYR A 300 -4.78 -13.13 -10.87
CA TYR A 300 -6.13 -13.65 -11.06
C TYR A 300 -6.14 -15.15 -11.35
N MET A 301 -7.10 -15.86 -10.76
CA MET A 301 -7.31 -17.30 -10.97
C MET A 301 -8.75 -17.50 -11.47
N ALA A 302 -9.01 -17.15 -12.72
CA ALA A 302 -10.32 -17.36 -13.34
C ALA A 302 -10.27 -18.63 -14.22
N GLU A 303 -11.03 -19.66 -13.83
CA GLU A 303 -11.18 -20.90 -14.60
C GLU A 303 -12.45 -20.88 -15.45
N GLY A 304 -12.35 -21.11 -16.77
CA GLY A 304 -13.53 -21.27 -17.62
C GLY A 304 -13.27 -21.17 -19.13
N ARG A 305 -14.15 -21.81 -19.92
CA ARG A 305 -14.08 -21.86 -21.41
C ARG A 305 -13.92 -20.50 -22.10
N GLN A 306 -14.41 -19.43 -21.48
CA GLN A 306 -14.34 -18.10 -22.06
C GLN A 306 -12.91 -17.55 -22.08
N VAL A 307 -12.10 -17.84 -21.06
CA VAL A 307 -10.67 -17.50 -21.06
C VAL A 307 -9.97 -18.29 -22.15
N ASP A 308 -10.20 -19.60 -22.23
CA ASP A 308 -9.59 -20.46 -23.24
C ASP A 308 -9.89 -20.00 -24.68
N GLN A 309 -11.14 -19.60 -24.95
CA GLN A 309 -11.58 -19.12 -26.26
C GLN A 309 -10.92 -17.79 -26.66
N ILE A 310 -10.89 -16.81 -25.73
CA ILE A 310 -10.26 -15.51 -25.97
C ILE A 310 -8.75 -15.65 -26.25
N ILE A 311 -8.09 -16.55 -25.51
CA ILE A 311 -6.65 -16.82 -25.68
C ILE A 311 -6.38 -17.51 -27.02
N LEU A 312 -7.20 -18.47 -27.42
CA LEU A 312 -7.12 -19.14 -28.73
C LEU A 312 -7.25 -18.14 -29.90
N ASP A 313 -8.22 -17.23 -29.82
CA ASP A 313 -8.51 -16.26 -30.89
C ASP A 313 -7.40 -15.21 -31.06
N LYS A 314 -6.62 -14.94 -30.00
CA LYS A 314 -5.55 -13.92 -29.98
C LYS A 314 -4.14 -14.51 -29.78
N GLY A 315 -3.92 -15.78 -30.13
CA GLY A 315 -2.67 -16.51 -29.81
C GLY A 315 -1.35 -15.80 -30.15
N THR A 316 -1.28 -15.08 -31.27
CA THR A 316 -0.07 -14.30 -31.65
C THR A 316 0.16 -13.08 -30.74
N LEU A 317 -0.91 -12.46 -30.23
CA LEU A 317 -0.86 -11.35 -29.27
C LEU A 317 -0.52 -11.86 -27.87
N VAL A 318 -1.09 -13.00 -27.47
CA VAL A 318 -0.80 -13.66 -26.19
C VAL A 318 0.71 -13.91 -26.05
N GLY A 319 1.34 -14.54 -27.05
CA GLY A 319 2.80 -14.79 -27.02
C GLY A 319 3.64 -13.51 -26.97
N LYS A 320 3.19 -12.42 -27.59
CA LYS A 320 3.88 -11.10 -27.50
C LYS A 320 3.74 -10.49 -26.11
N ILE A 321 2.57 -10.60 -25.48
CA ILE A 321 2.33 -10.13 -24.12
C ILE A 321 3.18 -10.95 -23.14
N GLU A 322 3.15 -12.27 -23.22
CA GLU A 322 3.99 -13.16 -22.40
C GLU A 322 5.47 -12.82 -22.53
N ALA A 323 5.95 -12.54 -23.75
CA ALA A 323 7.33 -12.11 -24.00
C ALA A 323 7.66 -10.78 -23.28
N VAL A 324 6.77 -9.78 -23.32
CA VAL A 324 6.98 -8.50 -22.63
C VAL A 324 7.11 -8.70 -21.11
N PHE A 325 6.29 -9.56 -20.51
CA PHE A 325 6.38 -9.85 -19.08
C PHE A 325 7.63 -10.68 -18.74
N ALA A 326 7.97 -11.68 -19.56
CA ALA A 326 9.16 -12.51 -19.38
C ALA A 326 10.47 -11.70 -19.47
N GLU A 327 10.57 -10.76 -20.41
CA GLU A 327 11.70 -9.83 -20.54
C GLU A 327 11.88 -8.94 -19.30
N ASN A 328 10.84 -8.78 -18.50
CA ASN A 328 10.82 -8.04 -17.24
C ASN A 328 10.87 -8.95 -16.00
N ASN A 329 11.20 -10.24 -16.16
CA ASN A 329 11.25 -11.25 -15.10
C ASN A 329 9.92 -11.45 -14.36
N LEU A 330 8.78 -11.39 -15.06
CA LEU A 330 7.45 -11.64 -14.52
C LEU A 330 6.77 -12.79 -15.27
N GLY A 331 6.23 -13.76 -14.52
CA GLY A 331 5.43 -14.85 -15.08
C GLY A 331 3.95 -14.48 -15.05
N ILE A 332 3.39 -14.11 -16.19
CA ILE A 332 1.96 -13.75 -16.32
C ILE A 332 1.12 -14.98 -16.68
N ASN A 333 -0.04 -15.15 -16.05
CA ASN A 333 -0.97 -16.23 -16.35
C ASN A 333 -2.07 -15.81 -17.34
N GLN A 334 -2.82 -16.79 -17.86
CA GLN A 334 -3.84 -16.56 -18.88
C GLN A 334 -5.02 -15.70 -18.39
N SER A 335 -5.35 -15.72 -17.10
CA SER A 335 -6.42 -14.89 -16.54
C SER A 335 -6.04 -13.40 -16.57
N GLU A 336 -4.79 -13.06 -16.25
CA GLU A 336 -4.27 -11.69 -16.34
C GLU A 336 -4.22 -11.21 -17.80
N ILE A 337 -3.77 -12.07 -18.73
CA ILE A 337 -3.75 -11.74 -20.17
C ILE A 337 -5.17 -11.50 -20.71
N SER A 338 -6.12 -12.35 -20.34
CA SER A 338 -7.53 -12.20 -20.71
C SER A 338 -8.11 -10.87 -20.21
N ALA A 339 -7.73 -10.43 -19.00
CA ALA A 339 -8.17 -9.15 -18.45
C ALA A 339 -7.67 -7.95 -19.27
N LEU A 340 -6.45 -8.00 -19.83
CA LEU A 340 -5.92 -6.96 -20.73
C LEU A 340 -6.76 -6.81 -21.99
N PHE A 341 -7.34 -7.89 -22.50
CA PHE A 341 -8.15 -7.85 -23.71
C PHE A 341 -9.52 -7.17 -23.51
N SER A 342 -9.92 -6.87 -22.27
CA SER A 342 -11.11 -6.04 -22.00
C SER A 342 -10.93 -4.57 -22.39
N TYR A 343 -9.70 -4.14 -22.68
CA TYR A 343 -9.34 -2.74 -23.00
C TYR A 343 -9.16 -2.48 -24.49
N ILE A 344 -9.24 -3.53 -25.32
CA ILE A 344 -9.06 -3.45 -26.76
C ILE A 344 -10.37 -3.75 -27.48
N LYS A 345 -10.53 -3.20 -28.68
CA LYS A 345 -11.71 -3.42 -29.52
C LYS A 345 -11.79 -4.90 -29.89
N GLU A 346 -12.98 -5.47 -29.79
CA GLU A 346 -13.26 -6.75 -30.45
C GLU A 346 -13.07 -6.55 -31.96
N GLY A 347 -12.09 -7.24 -32.53
CA GLY A 347 -11.91 -7.21 -33.98
C GLY A 347 -13.17 -7.75 -34.64
N ALA A 348 -13.69 -7.01 -35.63
CA ALA A 348 -14.62 -7.58 -36.59
C ALA A 348 -13.99 -8.83 -37.18
N SER A 349 -14.59 -9.98 -36.91
CA SER A 349 -14.26 -11.24 -37.58
C SER A 349 -14.27 -11.00 -39.09
N SER A 350 -13.14 -11.27 -39.73
CA SER A 350 -13.06 -11.36 -41.20
C SER A 350 -13.79 -12.60 -41.68
#